data_AF-A0A2C6A403-F1
#
_entry.id   AF-A0A2C6A403-F1
#
_cell.length_a   1.000
_cell.length_b   1.000
_cell.length_c   1.000
_cell.angle_alpha   90.00
_cell.angle_beta   90.00
_cell.angle_gamma   90.00
#
_symmetry.space_group_name_H-M   'P 1'
#
loop_
_entity.id
_entity.type
_entity.pdbx_description
1 polymer ?
#
loop_
_entity_poly.entity_id
_entity_poly.type
_entity_poly.pdbx_seq_one_letter_code
_entity_poly.pdbx_strand_id
1 'polypeptide(L)'
;MYAISQVFSVEMTGPEPRPKLRLILPDSNVTTYLVVAGHLTLSNLVLAFRAELGSEAAESEALARNLIECITEADPSMNLLLNYLQATKLGEVELLLAIRTLMLSMDLIQGSKESIGPKLLANEPQDGADKYEMDLDDLEREIAVTEHYLGDDSSSRSRGLTLAFTKLWRLPAAATVKALRATIQTEEILAFIYLLRVELVRGGWTSLYVDPARFESEGNEPPPDGVIALIADLLGRCLDAIGSGGWLFNDAMSWADKSEAGDFLTALKLEVAAALEGIEEAAYMNGIVGEAMRFGLAVDKRLAARLAWNSSKPITVQLEARESRLLPLGLKSRLMPSKEKVVPSGEVIQRSTRETGHLISQNVEGYSLEKITV
;
A
#
# COMPACT_ATOMS: atom_id res chain seq x y z
N MET A 1 20.25 21.10 17.17
CA MET A 1 19.72 21.76 18.41
C MET A 1 19.73 23.27 18.27
N TYR A 2 20.89 23.93 18.26
CA TYR A 2 20.97 25.39 18.11
C TYR A 2 20.26 25.92 16.87
N ALA A 3 20.42 25.27 15.70
CA ALA A 3 19.70 25.66 14.49
C ALA A 3 18.16 25.56 14.64
N ILE A 4 17.65 24.57 15.36
CA ILE A 4 16.21 24.38 15.59
C ILE A 4 15.67 25.52 16.48
N SER A 5 16.39 25.89 17.54
CA SER A 5 16.00 27.01 18.42
C SER A 5 16.12 28.40 17.77
N GLN A 6 16.76 28.52 16.61
CA GLN A 6 16.81 29.76 15.84
C GLN A 6 15.71 29.82 14.78
N VAL A 7 15.30 28.67 14.25
CA VAL A 7 14.26 28.57 13.22
C VAL A 7 12.86 28.54 13.82
N PHE A 8 12.71 27.96 15.00
CA PHE A 8 11.44 27.88 15.73
C PHE A 8 11.49 28.66 17.05
N SER A 9 10.34 29.12 17.51
CA SER A 9 10.10 29.63 18.87
C SER A 9 8.91 28.93 19.51
N VAL A 10 8.86 28.92 20.84
CA VAL A 10 7.67 28.52 21.59
C VAL A 10 7.04 29.77 22.18
N GLU A 11 5.78 30.01 21.84
CA GLU A 11 4.97 31.07 22.45
C GLU A 11 3.96 30.48 23.44
N MET A 12 3.73 31.17 24.55
CA MET A 12 2.68 30.83 25.51
C MET A 12 1.45 31.68 25.21
N THR A 13 0.46 31.09 24.54
CA THR A 13 -0.77 31.81 24.14
C THR A 13 -1.97 31.35 24.96
N GLY A 14 -2.69 32.31 25.58
CA GLY A 14 -4.00 32.08 26.22
C GLY A 14 -4.02 32.23 27.75
N PRO A 15 -5.21 32.19 28.38
CA PRO A 15 -5.39 32.24 29.84
C PRO A 15 -4.94 30.97 30.56
N GLU A 16 -4.90 29.83 29.85
CA GLU A 16 -4.12 28.63 30.24
C GLU A 16 -2.90 28.53 29.31
N PRO A 17 -1.67 28.70 29.79
CA PRO A 17 -0.49 28.78 28.94
C PRO A 17 -0.16 27.40 28.37
N ARG A 18 -0.56 27.14 27.12
CA ARG A 18 -0.09 25.98 26.36
C ARG A 18 1.04 26.41 25.42
N PRO A 19 2.19 25.72 25.41
CA PRO A 19 3.27 26.02 24.50
C PRO A 19 2.84 25.78 23.05
N LYS A 20 2.86 26.82 22.22
CA LYS A 20 2.64 26.73 20.78
C LYS A 20 3.95 26.96 20.03
N LEU A 21 4.36 25.97 19.24
CA LEU A 21 5.51 26.10 18.34
C LEU A 21 5.15 27.04 17.19
N ARG A 22 6.06 27.95 16.85
CA ARG A 22 5.97 28.83 15.68
C ARG A 22 7.26 28.82 14.89
N LEU A 23 7.12 28.96 13.58
CA LEU A 23 8.24 29.07 12.66
C LEU A 23 8.59 30.55 12.45
N ILE A 24 9.80 30.95 12.85
CA ILE A 24 10.26 32.35 12.78
C ILE A 24 10.88 32.63 11.41
N LEU A 25 11.51 31.62 10.81
CA LEU A 25 12.29 31.73 9.58
C LEU A 25 11.74 30.80 8.49
N PRO A 26 10.52 31.04 7.95
CA PRO A 26 9.90 30.15 6.95
C PRO A 26 10.73 30.05 5.67
N ASP A 27 11.21 31.18 5.14
CA ASP A 27 11.93 31.24 3.85
C ASP A 27 13.43 30.95 3.95
N SER A 28 13.91 30.43 5.09
CA SER A 28 15.33 30.19 5.31
C SER A 28 15.78 28.86 4.71
N ASN A 29 16.92 28.88 4.02
CA ASN A 29 17.62 27.66 3.58
C ASN A 29 17.93 26.71 4.76
N VAL A 30 18.06 27.24 5.98
CA VAL A 30 18.27 26.43 7.19
C VAL A 30 17.02 25.60 7.51
N THR A 31 15.83 26.15 7.34
CA THR A 31 14.54 25.45 7.56
C THR A 31 14.40 24.30 6.57
N THR A 32 14.61 24.59 5.28
CA THR A 32 14.61 23.56 4.22
C THR A 32 15.64 22.49 4.48
N TYR A 33 16.86 22.87 4.89
CA TYR A 33 17.91 21.90 5.23
C TYR A 33 17.53 21.02 6.41
N LEU A 34 16.99 21.60 7.50
CA LEU A 34 16.56 20.83 8.67
C LEU A 34 15.47 19.80 8.32
N VAL A 35 14.56 20.15 7.41
CA VAL A 35 13.52 19.26 6.88
C VAL A 35 14.13 18.16 6.03
N VAL A 36 14.89 18.51 4.98
CA VAL A 36 15.44 17.56 4.00
C VAL A 36 16.49 16.63 4.63
N ALA A 37 17.21 17.09 5.64
CA ALA A 37 18.17 16.28 6.39
C ALA A 37 17.51 15.39 7.46
N GLY A 38 16.19 15.49 7.67
CA GLY A 38 15.47 14.68 8.65
C GLY A 38 15.80 15.01 10.11
N HIS A 39 16.23 16.25 10.38
CA HIS A 39 16.62 16.68 11.73
C HIS A 39 15.45 17.15 12.58
N LEU A 40 14.28 17.44 11.99
CA LEU A 40 13.08 17.88 12.69
C LEU A 40 12.30 16.73 13.32
N THR A 41 12.92 15.97 14.23
CA THR A 41 12.19 14.96 15.02
C THR A 41 11.56 15.60 16.26
N LEU A 42 10.45 15.06 16.76
CA LEU A 42 9.87 15.49 18.04
C LEU A 42 10.88 15.45 19.19
N SER A 43 11.73 14.42 19.23
CA SER A 43 12.81 14.32 20.23
C SER A 43 13.79 15.49 20.15
N ASN A 44 14.17 15.92 18.94
CA ASN A 44 15.04 17.07 18.76
C ASN A 44 14.32 18.40 19.06
N LEU A 45 13.02 18.51 18.85
CA LEU A 45 12.25 19.69 19.26
C LEU A 45 12.15 19.77 20.80
N VAL A 46 11.80 18.67 21.46
CA VAL A 46 11.73 18.60 22.92
C VAL A 46 13.08 18.91 23.56
N LEU A 47 14.18 18.41 23.00
CA LEU A 47 15.51 18.72 23.50
C LEU A 47 15.93 20.18 23.22
N ALA A 48 15.46 20.80 22.13
CA ALA A 48 15.75 22.20 21.80
C ALA A 48 15.02 23.16 22.73
N PHE A 49 13.79 22.83 23.10
CA PHE A 49 12.90 23.67 23.92
C PHE A 49 12.60 23.04 25.30
N ARG A 50 13.52 22.24 25.84
CA ARG A 50 13.33 21.52 27.11
C ARG A 50 12.94 22.45 28.28
N ALA A 51 13.45 23.68 28.29
CA ALA A 51 13.14 24.65 29.34
C ALA A 51 11.73 25.25 29.22
N GLU A 52 11.15 25.22 28.01
CA GLU A 52 9.90 25.89 27.66
C GLU A 52 8.73 24.90 27.55
N LEU A 53 8.99 23.65 27.14
CA LEU A 53 7.94 22.70 26.79
C LEU A 53 7.31 21.97 27.96
N GLY A 54 7.86 21.97 29.17
CA GLY A 54 7.29 21.18 30.28
C GLY A 54 7.60 19.68 30.16
N SER A 55 6.90 18.85 30.93
CA SER A 55 7.16 17.41 31.03
C SER A 55 5.86 16.63 31.06
N GLU A 56 5.12 16.56 29.95
CA GLU A 56 4.05 15.55 29.80
C GLU A 56 3.82 15.07 28.36
N ALA A 57 3.41 13.81 28.23
CA ALA A 57 3.11 13.15 26.95
C ALA A 57 2.00 13.82 26.13
N ALA A 58 1.10 14.59 26.76
CA ALA A 58 0.07 15.40 26.09
C ALA A 58 0.69 16.55 25.25
N GLU A 59 1.91 16.97 25.57
CA GLU A 59 2.67 17.96 24.79
C GLU A 59 3.16 17.36 23.47
N SER A 60 3.31 16.03 23.37
CA SER A 60 3.84 15.39 22.14
C SER A 60 2.87 15.45 20.97
N GLU A 61 1.55 15.29 21.20
CA GLU A 61 0.55 15.43 20.14
C GLU A 61 0.40 16.90 19.73
N ALA A 62 0.28 17.81 20.70
CA ALA A 62 0.17 19.23 20.44
C ALA A 62 1.41 19.77 19.70
N LEU A 63 2.61 19.32 20.08
CA LEU A 63 3.86 19.67 19.41
C LEU A 63 3.91 19.13 17.99
N ALA A 64 3.50 17.87 17.77
CA ALA A 64 3.41 17.29 16.43
C ALA A 64 2.43 18.06 15.53
N ARG A 65 1.27 18.41 16.07
CA ARG A 65 0.25 19.21 15.38
C ARG A 65 0.80 20.58 15.00
N ASN A 66 1.39 21.30 15.95
CA ASN A 66 1.98 22.61 15.71
C ASN A 66 3.13 22.55 14.69
N LEU A 67 3.97 21.51 14.72
CA LEU A 67 5.05 21.33 13.76
C LEU A 67 4.51 21.15 12.33
N ILE A 68 3.52 20.28 12.16
CA ILE A 68 2.90 20.04 10.85
C ILE A 68 2.21 21.31 10.35
N GLU A 69 1.44 22.00 11.21
CA GLU A 69 0.84 23.30 10.90
C GLU A 69 1.90 24.30 10.42
N CYS A 70 3.00 24.47 11.17
CA CYS A 70 4.10 25.37 10.80
C CYS A 70 4.71 25.03 9.44
N ILE A 71 4.94 23.74 9.16
CA ILE A 71 5.51 23.29 7.87
C ILE A 71 4.54 23.59 6.73
N THR A 72 3.24 23.40 6.95
CA THR A 72 2.21 23.65 5.93
C THR A 72 1.91 25.12 5.70
N GLU A 73 2.00 25.95 6.74
CA GLU A 73 1.88 27.40 6.62
C GLU A 73 3.09 28.01 5.90
N ALA A 74 4.28 27.42 6.09
CA ALA A 74 5.50 27.85 5.41
C ALA A 74 5.50 27.52 3.92
N ASP A 75 4.89 26.39 3.53
CA ASP A 75 4.84 25.96 2.15
C ASP A 75 3.45 25.40 1.77
N PRO A 76 2.55 26.25 1.24
CA PRO A 76 1.23 25.84 0.77
C PRO A 76 1.24 24.82 -0.38
N SER A 77 2.38 24.64 -1.06
CA SER A 77 2.53 23.64 -2.12
C SER A 77 2.74 22.21 -1.59
N MET A 78 2.89 22.06 -0.26
CA MET A 78 3.12 20.78 0.44
C MET A 78 4.44 20.07 0.07
N ASN A 79 5.35 20.73 -0.64
CA ASN A 79 6.66 20.16 -0.97
C ASN A 79 7.52 19.99 0.29
N LEU A 80 7.49 20.95 1.21
CA LEU A 80 8.20 20.88 2.47
C LEU A 80 7.66 19.75 3.36
N LEU A 81 6.34 19.55 3.38
CA LEU A 81 5.71 18.42 4.08
C LEU A 81 6.08 17.08 3.42
N LEU A 82 6.11 17.01 2.09
CA LEU A 82 6.58 15.81 1.38
C LEU A 82 8.03 15.48 1.74
N ASN A 83 8.93 16.47 1.72
CA ASN A 83 10.33 16.29 2.11
C ASN A 83 10.47 15.87 3.57
N TYR A 84 9.64 16.43 4.47
CA TYR A 84 9.55 16.04 5.87
C TYR A 84 9.16 14.57 6.01
N LEU A 85 8.10 14.16 5.32
CA LEU A 85 7.62 12.78 5.25
C LEU A 85 8.65 11.83 4.64
N GLN A 86 9.54 12.27 3.74
CA GLN A 86 10.58 11.44 3.16
C GLN A 86 11.76 11.25 4.12
N ALA A 87 12.34 12.35 4.59
CA ALA A 87 13.61 12.34 5.30
C ALA A 87 13.50 12.00 6.79
N THR A 88 12.38 12.34 7.43
CA THR A 88 12.24 12.21 8.89
C THR A 88 11.65 10.86 9.28
N LYS A 89 12.14 10.31 10.40
CA LYS A 89 11.52 9.14 11.04
C LYS A 89 10.37 9.64 11.93
N LEU A 90 9.16 9.29 11.55
CA LEU A 90 7.91 9.78 12.16
C LEU A 90 7.23 8.68 12.97
N GLY A 91 6.60 9.07 14.08
CA GLY A 91 5.71 8.21 14.86
C GLY A 91 4.29 8.14 14.29
N GLU A 92 3.43 7.37 14.96
CA GLU A 92 2.03 7.15 14.57
C GLU A 92 1.26 8.47 14.52
N VAL A 93 1.38 9.29 15.58
CA VAL A 93 0.66 10.56 15.72
C VAL A 93 1.05 11.56 14.64
N GLU A 94 2.35 11.69 14.35
CA GLU A 94 2.85 12.60 13.32
C GLU A 94 2.35 12.21 11.93
N LEU A 95 2.35 10.91 11.61
CA LEU A 95 1.85 10.41 10.34
C LEU A 95 0.35 10.64 10.19
N LEU A 96 -0.44 10.36 11.23
CA LEU A 96 -1.89 10.57 11.20
C LEU A 96 -2.26 12.05 11.03
N LEU A 97 -1.56 12.95 11.73
CA LEU A 97 -1.75 14.39 11.56
C LEU A 97 -1.31 14.86 10.18
N ALA A 98 -0.24 14.30 9.61
CA ALA A 98 0.21 14.64 8.27
C ALA A 98 -0.78 14.16 7.20
N ILE A 99 -1.32 12.94 7.32
CA ILE A 99 -2.38 12.41 6.45
C ILE A 99 -3.60 13.32 6.51
N ARG A 100 -4.05 13.66 7.73
CA ARG A 100 -5.18 14.58 7.93
C ARG A 100 -4.95 15.92 7.25
N THR A 101 -3.78 16.53 7.41
CA THR A 101 -3.47 17.83 6.79
C THR A 101 -3.41 17.73 5.26
N LEU A 102 -2.88 16.64 4.71
CA LEU A 102 -2.88 16.39 3.27
C LEU A 102 -4.30 16.24 2.73
N MET A 103 -5.15 15.46 3.40
CA MET A 103 -6.55 15.28 3.03
C MET A 103 -7.35 16.58 3.10
N LEU A 104 -7.15 17.39 4.15
CA LEU A 104 -7.73 18.73 4.24
C LEU A 104 -7.27 19.63 3.09
N SER A 105 -6.01 19.53 2.66
CA SER A 105 -5.48 20.35 1.55
C SER A 105 -5.95 19.93 0.17
N MET A 106 -6.60 18.77 0.07
CA MET A 106 -7.23 18.23 -1.14
C MET A 106 -8.77 18.30 -1.05
N ASP A 107 -9.30 18.98 -0.03
CA ASP A 107 -10.74 19.07 0.26
C ASP A 107 -11.45 17.71 0.44
N LEU A 108 -10.69 16.65 0.80
CA LEU A 108 -11.22 15.31 1.07
C LEU A 108 -11.87 15.18 2.46
N ILE A 109 -11.67 16.18 3.32
CA ILE A 109 -12.26 16.28 4.66
C ILE A 109 -12.64 17.75 4.86
N GLN A 110 -13.77 18.01 5.52
CA GLN A 110 -14.15 19.37 5.91
C GLN A 110 -13.33 19.85 7.11
N GLY A 111 -12.70 21.01 6.98
CA GLY A 111 -11.92 21.60 8.06
C GLY A 111 -12.81 22.06 9.22
N SER A 112 -12.40 21.77 10.46
CA SER A 112 -13.05 22.26 11.70
C SER A 112 -13.23 23.80 11.79
N LYS A 113 -12.62 24.59 10.88
CA LYS A 113 -12.75 26.06 10.85
C LYS A 113 -14.00 26.56 10.12
N GLU A 114 -14.69 25.69 9.39
CA GLU A 114 -16.03 25.98 8.87
C GLU A 114 -16.96 24.86 9.29
N SER A 115 -17.38 24.89 10.56
CA SER A 115 -18.77 24.56 10.82
C SER A 115 -19.59 25.57 10.00
N ILE A 116 -19.95 25.22 8.76
CA ILE A 116 -21.23 25.67 8.23
C ILE A 116 -22.24 25.01 9.16
N GLY A 117 -22.49 25.66 10.30
CA GLY A 117 -23.71 25.43 11.05
C GLY A 117 -24.82 25.55 10.02
N PRO A 118 -25.80 24.63 10.02
CA PRO A 118 -26.90 24.70 9.07
C PRO A 118 -27.42 26.13 9.14
N LYS A 119 -27.37 26.83 8.01
CA LYS A 119 -27.89 28.18 7.87
C LYS A 119 -29.30 28.13 8.43
N LEU A 120 -29.45 28.63 9.65
CA LEU A 120 -30.69 29.02 10.27
C LEU A 120 -31.27 30.10 9.35
N LEU A 121 -31.99 29.67 8.32
CA LEU A 121 -32.93 30.52 7.62
C LEU A 121 -34.11 30.72 8.57
N ALA A 122 -34.20 31.96 9.04
CA ALA A 122 -35.27 32.43 9.88
C ALA A 122 -36.64 32.15 9.23
N ASN A 123 -37.51 31.55 10.03
CA ASN A 123 -38.98 31.60 10.01
C ASN A 123 -39.67 31.93 8.69
N GLU A 124 -40.25 30.92 8.05
CA GLU A 124 -41.63 30.95 7.55
C GLU A 124 -42.18 29.50 7.46
N PRO A 125 -43.47 29.25 7.78
CA PRO A 125 -44.00 27.90 7.86
C PRO A 125 -44.55 27.47 6.50
N GLN A 126 -43.80 26.67 5.75
CA GLN A 126 -44.35 25.92 4.62
C GLN A 126 -43.88 24.46 4.63
N ASP A 127 -44.82 23.64 5.08
CA ASP A 127 -45.29 22.38 4.51
C ASP A 127 -44.29 21.42 3.86
N GLY A 128 -44.18 20.24 4.48
CA GLY A 128 -44.27 18.94 3.81
C GLY A 128 -43.28 18.60 2.69
N ALA A 129 -42.36 17.69 3.02
CA ALA A 129 -41.63 16.82 2.10
C ALA A 129 -40.62 17.49 1.18
N ASP A 130 -39.44 17.78 1.71
CA ASP A 130 -38.15 17.65 1.02
C ASP A 130 -37.06 17.71 2.11
N LYS A 131 -36.59 16.54 2.53
CA LYS A 131 -35.64 16.40 3.64
C LYS A 131 -34.44 15.60 3.16
N TYR A 132 -33.49 16.32 2.56
CA TYR A 132 -32.09 15.96 2.35
C TYR A 132 -31.85 14.52 1.85
N GLU A 133 -32.18 14.27 0.59
CA GLU A 133 -31.38 13.35 -0.22
C GLU A 133 -30.00 14.00 -0.38
N MET A 134 -28.93 13.27 -0.07
CA MET A 134 -27.61 13.63 -0.55
C MET A 134 -27.65 13.40 -2.07
N ASP A 135 -27.73 14.47 -2.85
CA ASP A 135 -27.88 14.38 -4.31
C ASP A 135 -26.79 13.46 -4.87
N LEU A 136 -27.16 12.49 -5.72
CA LEU A 136 -26.22 11.62 -6.44
C LEU A 136 -25.12 12.44 -7.14
N ASP A 137 -25.47 13.65 -7.56
CA ASP A 137 -24.59 14.63 -8.18
C ASP A 137 -23.48 15.14 -7.23
N ASP A 138 -23.74 15.23 -5.92
CA ASP A 138 -22.75 15.65 -4.91
C ASP A 138 -21.74 14.52 -4.63
N LEU A 139 -22.21 13.27 -4.55
CA LEU A 139 -21.33 12.11 -4.41
C LEU A 139 -20.49 11.88 -5.68
N GLU A 140 -21.08 12.05 -6.86
CA GLU A 140 -20.36 12.00 -8.13
C GLU A 140 -19.30 13.11 -8.22
N ARG A 141 -19.62 14.31 -7.72
CA ARG A 141 -18.67 15.42 -7.64
C ARG A 141 -17.52 15.13 -6.67
N GLU A 142 -17.80 14.58 -5.49
CA GLU A 142 -16.78 14.21 -4.49
C GLU A 142 -15.86 13.10 -5.02
N ILE A 143 -16.43 12.11 -5.72
CA ILE A 143 -15.68 11.07 -6.43
C ILE A 143 -14.79 11.69 -7.51
N ALA A 144 -15.32 12.60 -8.34
CA ALA A 144 -14.55 13.25 -9.40
C ALA A 144 -13.39 14.12 -8.86
N VAL A 145 -13.61 14.81 -7.74
CA VAL A 145 -12.55 15.58 -7.05
C VAL A 145 -11.47 14.64 -6.50
N THR A 146 -11.88 13.55 -5.86
CA THR A 146 -10.97 12.54 -5.33
C THR A 146 -10.17 11.86 -6.46
N GLU A 147 -10.83 11.55 -7.58
CA GLU A 147 -10.20 10.96 -8.76
C GLU A 147 -9.18 11.89 -9.41
N HIS A 148 -9.47 13.19 -9.46
CA HIS A 148 -8.55 14.20 -10.01
C HIS A 148 -7.22 14.26 -9.22
N TYR A 149 -7.30 14.30 -7.88
CA TYR A 149 -6.10 14.41 -7.04
C TYR A 149 -5.30 13.10 -6.96
N LEU A 150 -5.97 11.95 -6.99
CA LEU A 150 -5.32 10.64 -6.99
C LEU A 150 -4.86 10.20 -8.39
N GLY A 151 -5.38 10.83 -9.45
CA GLY A 151 -4.93 10.62 -10.84
C GLY A 151 -3.68 11.39 -11.21
N ASP A 152 -3.41 12.48 -10.50
CA ASP A 152 -2.19 13.26 -10.68
C ASP A 152 -1.10 12.81 -9.69
N ASP A 153 -0.46 11.67 -9.98
CA ASP A 153 0.73 11.18 -9.26
C ASP A 153 1.90 12.17 -9.26
N SER A 154 1.81 13.26 -10.06
CA SER A 154 2.83 14.31 -10.08
C SER A 154 2.69 15.30 -8.92
N SER A 155 1.52 15.37 -8.28
CA SER A 155 1.29 16.33 -7.21
C SER A 155 2.05 15.93 -5.92
N SER A 156 2.63 16.92 -5.23
CA SER A 156 3.31 16.67 -3.95
C SER A 156 2.35 16.20 -2.85
N ARG A 157 1.04 16.47 -3.01
CA ARG A 157 -0.03 16.05 -2.10
C ARG A 157 -0.30 14.55 -2.22
N SER A 158 -0.57 14.06 -3.44
CA SER A 158 -0.81 12.64 -3.72
C SER A 158 0.41 11.79 -3.33
N ARG A 159 1.61 12.21 -3.73
CA ARG A 159 2.87 11.56 -3.33
C ARG A 159 3.10 11.56 -1.82
N GLY A 160 2.75 12.67 -1.16
CA GLY A 160 2.83 12.79 0.30
C GLY A 160 1.88 11.83 1.00
N LEU A 161 0.65 11.72 0.50
CA LEU A 161 -0.39 10.86 1.06
C LEU A 161 0.00 9.38 0.94
N THR A 162 0.40 8.95 -0.27
CA THR A 162 0.87 7.58 -0.53
C THR A 162 2.08 7.21 0.34
N LEU A 163 3.03 8.13 0.49
CA LEU A 163 4.19 7.92 1.36
C LEU A 163 3.80 7.83 2.84
N ALA A 164 2.89 8.70 3.31
CA ALA A 164 2.43 8.71 4.68
C ALA A 164 1.69 7.41 5.03
N PHE A 165 0.81 6.92 4.15
CA PHE A 165 0.17 5.61 4.29
C PHE A 165 1.18 4.46 4.31
N THR A 166 2.17 4.50 3.41
CA THR A 166 3.23 3.47 3.38
C THR A 166 4.04 3.45 4.68
N LYS A 167 4.35 4.62 5.25
CA LYS A 167 5.04 4.70 6.54
C LYS A 167 4.15 4.24 7.69
N LEU A 168 2.86 4.60 7.69
CA LEU A 168 1.90 4.20 8.72
C LEU A 168 1.68 2.68 8.73
N TRP A 169 1.59 2.08 7.55
CA TRP A 169 1.47 0.62 7.36
C TRP A 169 2.63 -0.15 7.99
N ARG A 170 3.85 0.39 7.91
CA ARG A 170 5.05 -0.22 8.51
C ARG A 170 5.11 -0.13 10.04
N LEU A 171 4.27 0.68 10.68
CA LEU A 171 4.21 0.77 12.14
C LEU A 171 3.38 -0.37 12.74
N PRO A 172 3.56 -0.71 14.03
CA PRO A 172 2.80 -1.79 14.66
C PRO A 172 1.30 -1.52 14.69
N ALA A 173 0.48 -2.49 14.24
CA ALA A 173 -0.97 -2.33 14.14
C ALA A 173 -1.64 -1.86 15.44
N ALA A 174 -1.29 -2.48 16.58
CA ALA A 174 -1.86 -2.10 17.88
C ALA A 174 -1.56 -0.65 18.29
N ALA A 175 -0.37 -0.13 17.94
CA ALA A 175 0.01 1.25 18.21
C ALA A 175 -0.73 2.22 17.28
N THR A 176 -0.83 1.89 15.98
CA THR A 176 -1.58 2.67 15.00
C THR A 176 -3.06 2.78 15.35
N VAL A 177 -3.71 1.67 15.72
CA VAL A 177 -5.13 1.66 16.11
C VAL A 177 -5.35 2.51 17.36
N LYS A 178 -4.45 2.42 18.36
CA LYS A 178 -4.52 3.27 19.56
C LYS A 178 -4.35 4.75 19.21
N ALA A 179 -3.42 5.08 18.33
CA ALA A 179 -3.19 6.45 17.89
C ALA A 179 -4.38 7.00 17.10
N LEU A 180 -4.92 6.23 16.14
CA LEU A 180 -6.13 6.58 15.37
C LEU A 180 -7.29 7.00 16.29
N ARG A 181 -7.60 6.17 17.30
CA ARG A 181 -8.66 6.47 18.29
C ARG A 181 -8.41 7.72 19.12
N ALA A 182 -7.15 8.07 19.35
CA ALA A 182 -6.78 9.19 20.21
C ALA A 182 -6.71 10.52 19.43
N THR A 183 -6.31 10.50 18.16
CA THR A 183 -5.92 11.71 17.43
C THR A 183 -6.88 12.12 16.32
N ILE A 184 -7.64 11.17 15.75
CA ILE A 184 -8.51 11.38 14.58
C ILE A 184 -9.96 11.14 14.97
N GLN A 185 -10.86 12.01 14.51
CA GLN A 185 -12.30 11.85 14.77
C GLN A 185 -12.90 10.72 13.92
N THR A 186 -13.99 10.11 14.37
CA THR A 186 -14.60 8.97 13.67
C THR A 186 -14.97 9.30 12.23
N GLU A 187 -15.45 10.52 11.99
CA GLU A 187 -15.87 11.03 10.68
C GLU A 187 -14.67 11.13 9.74
N GLU A 188 -13.53 11.58 10.26
CA GLU A 188 -12.26 11.65 9.53
C GLU A 188 -11.71 10.24 9.25
N ILE A 189 -11.89 9.27 10.16
CA ILE A 189 -11.53 7.86 9.92
C ILE A 189 -12.41 7.25 8.81
N LEU A 190 -13.69 7.63 8.72
CA LEU A 190 -14.55 7.20 7.60
C LEU A 190 -14.05 7.75 6.28
N ALA A 191 -13.67 9.02 6.21
CA ALA A 191 -13.04 9.60 5.03
C ALA A 191 -11.76 8.84 4.63
N PHE A 192 -10.96 8.38 5.61
CA PHE A 192 -9.80 7.53 5.33
C PHE A 192 -10.22 6.19 4.69
N ILE A 193 -11.31 5.58 5.17
CA ILE A 193 -11.83 4.33 4.60
C ILE A 193 -12.31 4.56 3.16
N TYR A 194 -13.06 5.63 2.89
CA TYR A 194 -13.49 5.97 1.53
C TYR A 194 -12.31 6.15 0.58
N LEU A 195 -11.28 6.88 1.02
CA LEU A 195 -10.06 7.07 0.25
C LEU A 195 -9.37 5.74 -0.09
N LEU A 196 -9.24 4.85 0.89
CA LEU A 196 -8.66 3.51 0.68
C LEU A 196 -9.52 2.63 -0.24
N ARG A 197 -10.85 2.80 -0.24
CA ARG A 197 -11.75 2.13 -1.21
C ARG A 197 -11.54 2.63 -2.63
N VAL A 198 -11.37 3.94 -2.81
CA VAL A 198 -11.05 4.51 -4.14
C VAL A 198 -9.74 3.92 -4.66
N GLU A 199 -8.70 3.84 -3.82
CA GLU A 199 -7.43 3.19 -4.18
C GLU A 199 -7.59 1.68 -4.50
N LEU A 200 -8.47 0.97 -3.77
CA LEU A 200 -8.77 -0.44 -4.06
C LEU A 200 -9.37 -0.62 -5.46
N VAL A 201 -10.33 0.24 -5.82
CA VAL A 201 -11.00 0.21 -7.12
C VAL A 201 -10.04 0.64 -8.25
N ARG A 202 -9.29 1.72 -8.04
CA ARG A 202 -8.28 2.22 -8.98
C ARG A 202 -7.16 1.22 -9.24
N GLY A 203 -6.77 0.46 -8.22
CA GLY A 203 -5.82 -0.65 -8.36
C GLY A 203 -6.36 -1.83 -9.17
N GLY A 204 -7.60 -1.78 -9.66
CA GLY A 204 -8.20 -2.82 -10.49
C GLY A 204 -8.58 -4.09 -9.74
N TRP A 205 -8.44 -4.12 -8.41
CA TRP A 205 -8.64 -5.34 -7.60
C TRP A 205 -10.09 -5.82 -7.58
N THR A 206 -11.05 -4.93 -7.82
CA THR A 206 -12.48 -5.24 -7.90
C THR A 206 -12.99 -5.34 -9.33
N SER A 207 -12.11 -5.15 -10.32
CA SER A 207 -12.46 -5.08 -11.74
C SER A 207 -12.39 -6.45 -12.40
N LEU A 208 -13.27 -6.67 -13.38
CA LEU A 208 -13.22 -7.88 -14.20
C LEU A 208 -12.02 -7.82 -15.16
N TYR A 209 -11.33 -8.95 -15.33
CA TYR A 209 -10.24 -9.07 -16.31
C TYR A 209 -10.69 -8.89 -17.77
N VAL A 210 -11.94 -9.24 -18.07
CA VAL A 210 -12.56 -9.09 -19.38
C VAL A 210 -13.87 -8.36 -19.19
N ASP A 211 -13.87 -7.05 -19.39
CA ASP A 211 -15.07 -6.23 -19.37
C ASP A 211 -15.36 -5.67 -20.77
N PRO A 212 -16.40 -6.17 -21.48
CA PRO A 212 -16.72 -5.70 -22.82
C PRO A 212 -17.26 -4.26 -22.85
N ALA A 213 -17.60 -3.67 -21.71
CA ALA A 213 -18.10 -2.30 -21.59
C ALA A 213 -17.00 -1.28 -21.26
N ARG A 214 -15.80 -1.73 -20.85
CA ARG A 214 -14.66 -0.84 -20.61
C ARG A 214 -13.84 -0.69 -21.88
N PHE A 215 -13.78 0.54 -22.38
CA PHE A 215 -12.74 0.90 -23.35
C PHE A 215 -11.38 0.70 -22.66
N GLU A 216 -10.46 -0.01 -23.32
CA GLU A 216 -9.07 -0.17 -22.85
C GLU A 216 -8.50 1.22 -22.58
N SER A 217 -8.46 1.62 -21.31
CA SER A 217 -7.80 2.85 -20.90
C SER A 217 -6.30 2.57 -21.04
N GLU A 218 -5.69 3.17 -22.07
CA GLU A 218 -4.22 3.21 -22.22
C GLU A 218 -3.65 3.88 -20.96
N GLY A 219 -3.11 3.07 -20.05
CA GLY A 219 -2.59 3.57 -18.77
C GLY A 219 -2.65 2.60 -17.60
N ASN A 220 -3.19 1.39 -17.79
CA ASN A 220 -3.27 0.39 -16.72
C ASN A 220 -1.89 -0.25 -16.45
N GLU A 221 -0.93 0.54 -15.97
CA GLU A 221 0.29 0.01 -15.37
C GLU A 221 -0.13 -0.85 -14.16
N PRO A 222 0.36 -2.10 -14.04
CA PRO A 222 -0.01 -2.93 -12.90
C PRO A 222 0.35 -2.19 -11.61
N PRO A 223 -0.56 -2.16 -10.61
CA PRO A 223 -0.29 -1.48 -9.36
C PRO A 223 1.00 -2.04 -8.73
N PRO A 224 1.82 -1.22 -8.07
CA PRO A 224 3.04 -1.68 -7.44
C PRO A 224 2.81 -2.88 -6.49
N ASP A 225 3.77 -3.80 -6.47
CA ASP A 225 3.71 -4.98 -5.60
C ASP A 225 3.49 -4.57 -4.13
N GLY A 226 2.46 -5.15 -3.50
CA GLY A 226 2.16 -4.97 -2.08
C GLY A 226 1.19 -3.84 -1.73
N VAL A 227 0.73 -3.04 -2.70
CA VAL A 227 -0.30 -2.00 -2.46
C VAL A 227 -1.58 -2.60 -1.85
N ILE A 228 -2.02 -3.77 -2.34
CA ILE A 228 -3.19 -4.45 -1.79
C ILE A 228 -3.04 -4.86 -0.32
N ALA A 229 -1.83 -5.26 0.09
CA ALA A 229 -1.55 -5.62 1.48
C ALA A 229 -1.55 -4.38 2.38
N LEU A 230 -1.07 -3.24 1.87
CA LEU A 230 -1.15 -1.95 2.54
C LEU A 230 -2.61 -1.51 2.72
N ILE A 231 -3.41 -1.54 1.65
CA ILE A 231 -4.82 -1.13 1.68
C ILE A 231 -5.59 -2.02 2.66
N ALA A 232 -5.46 -3.34 2.56
CA ALA A 232 -6.18 -4.27 3.43
C ALA A 232 -5.83 -4.08 4.91
N ASP A 233 -4.54 -3.91 5.24
CA ASP A 233 -4.10 -3.72 6.61
C ASP A 233 -4.53 -2.35 7.17
N LEU A 234 -4.43 -1.26 6.40
CA LEU A 234 -4.90 0.05 6.84
C LEU A 234 -6.43 0.12 6.97
N LEU A 235 -7.19 -0.50 6.06
CA LEU A 235 -8.64 -0.64 6.18
C LEU A 235 -9.00 -1.38 7.46
N GLY A 236 -8.35 -2.51 7.74
CA GLY A 236 -8.53 -3.27 8.98
C GLY A 236 -8.24 -2.43 10.23
N ARG A 237 -7.13 -1.69 10.24
CA ARG A 237 -6.78 -0.79 11.35
C ARG A 237 -7.79 0.35 11.55
N CYS A 238 -8.36 0.90 10.48
CA CYS A 238 -9.41 1.93 10.56
C CYS A 238 -10.70 1.35 11.13
N LEU A 239 -11.14 0.18 10.66
CA LEU A 239 -12.31 -0.52 11.20
C LEU A 239 -12.15 -0.86 12.68
N ASP A 240 -10.98 -1.36 13.06
CA ASP A 240 -10.64 -1.62 14.46
C ASP A 240 -10.67 -0.33 15.28
N ALA A 241 -10.12 0.77 14.77
CA ALA A 241 -10.11 2.05 15.45
C ALA A 241 -11.53 2.54 15.77
N ILE A 242 -12.45 2.52 14.80
CA ILE A 242 -13.87 2.86 15.03
C ILE A 242 -14.50 1.92 16.07
N GLY A 243 -14.27 0.61 15.92
CA GLY A 243 -14.80 -0.43 16.80
C GLY A 243 -16.33 -0.47 16.85
N SER A 244 -16.90 -1.44 17.56
CA SER A 244 -18.37 -1.57 17.63
C SER A 244 -19.07 -0.35 18.25
N GLY A 245 -18.36 0.38 19.12
CA GLY A 245 -18.89 1.58 19.76
C GLY A 245 -19.11 2.74 18.80
N GLY A 246 -18.18 2.97 17.87
CA GLY A 246 -18.28 4.03 16.88
C GLY A 246 -19.44 3.82 15.90
N TRP A 247 -19.73 2.57 15.52
CA TRP A 247 -20.84 2.24 14.62
C TRP A 247 -22.23 2.30 15.30
N LEU A 248 -22.32 2.09 16.62
CA LEU A 248 -23.60 1.97 17.33
C LEU A 248 -24.02 3.24 18.09
N PHE A 249 -23.05 4.00 18.61
CA PHE A 249 -23.31 5.10 19.54
C PHE A 249 -22.91 6.48 19.01
N ASN A 250 -22.21 6.56 17.88
CA ASN A 250 -21.76 7.85 17.38
C ASN A 250 -22.89 8.55 16.59
N ASP A 251 -23.58 9.46 17.27
CA ASP A 251 -24.58 10.39 16.71
C ASP A 251 -23.94 11.41 15.74
N ALA A 252 -22.60 11.43 15.64
CA ALA A 252 -21.84 12.26 14.72
C ALA A 252 -21.69 11.63 13.31
N MET A 253 -22.20 10.41 13.10
CA MET A 253 -22.64 10.04 11.76
C MET A 253 -23.85 10.91 11.42
N SER A 254 -23.65 11.92 10.57
CA SER A 254 -24.71 12.65 9.84
C SER A 254 -25.51 11.72 8.89
N TRP A 255 -25.46 10.42 9.11
CA TRP A 255 -26.19 9.40 8.38
C TRP A 255 -27.52 9.37 9.11
N ALA A 256 -28.47 10.11 8.56
CA ALA A 256 -29.76 10.36 9.19
C ALA A 256 -30.56 9.05 9.41
N ASP A 257 -30.09 7.92 8.86
CA ASP A 257 -30.64 6.61 9.09
C ASP A 257 -29.57 5.52 9.30
N LYS A 258 -29.83 4.60 10.24
CA LYS A 258 -28.98 3.41 10.49
C LYS A 258 -28.89 2.48 9.28
N SER A 259 -29.82 2.63 8.33
CA SER A 259 -29.83 1.90 7.05
C SER A 259 -28.59 2.18 6.23
N GLU A 260 -28.18 3.45 6.12
CA GLU A 260 -27.03 3.85 5.29
C GLU A 260 -25.74 3.18 5.77
N ALA A 261 -25.55 3.08 7.10
CA ALA A 261 -24.38 2.45 7.73
C ALA A 261 -24.28 0.96 7.35
N GLY A 262 -25.44 0.30 7.32
CA GLY A 262 -25.56 -1.09 6.86
C GLY A 262 -25.24 -1.23 5.38
N ASP A 263 -25.73 -0.32 4.54
CA ASP A 263 -25.50 -0.35 3.10
C ASP A 263 -24.04 -0.11 2.75
N PHE A 264 -23.38 0.85 3.41
CA PHE A 264 -21.94 1.08 3.26
C PHE A 264 -21.10 -0.13 3.64
N LEU A 265 -21.35 -0.73 4.81
CA LEU A 265 -20.61 -1.91 5.26
C LEU A 265 -20.86 -3.11 4.34
N THR A 266 -22.07 -3.21 3.79
CA THR A 266 -22.42 -4.24 2.80
C THR A 266 -21.65 -4.01 1.49
N ALA A 267 -21.59 -2.78 0.99
CA ALA A 267 -20.81 -2.44 -0.20
C ALA A 267 -19.31 -2.72 0.00
N LEU A 268 -18.73 -2.27 1.11
CA LEU A 268 -17.33 -2.54 1.46
C LEU A 268 -17.05 -4.05 1.55
N LYS A 269 -17.97 -4.82 2.15
CA LYS A 269 -17.85 -6.29 2.22
C LYS A 269 -17.84 -6.92 0.82
N LEU A 270 -18.70 -6.46 -0.08
CA LEU A 270 -18.77 -6.98 -1.45
C LEU A 270 -17.48 -6.65 -2.23
N GLU A 271 -16.94 -5.44 -2.08
CA GLU A 271 -15.67 -5.04 -2.69
C GLU A 271 -14.49 -5.88 -2.19
N VAL A 272 -14.39 -6.08 -0.87
CA VAL A 272 -13.34 -6.91 -0.26
C VAL A 272 -13.49 -8.37 -0.67
N ALA A 273 -14.72 -8.89 -0.78
CA ALA A 273 -14.97 -10.25 -1.25
C ALA A 273 -14.52 -10.45 -2.71
N ALA A 274 -14.82 -9.49 -3.59
CA ALA A 274 -14.38 -9.54 -4.98
C ALA A 274 -12.84 -9.50 -5.09
N ALA A 275 -12.19 -8.61 -4.33
CA ALA A 275 -10.73 -8.55 -4.29
C ALA A 275 -10.10 -9.84 -3.75
N LEU A 276 -10.69 -10.45 -2.71
CA LEU A 276 -10.23 -11.71 -2.14
C LEU A 276 -10.33 -12.86 -3.14
N GLU A 277 -11.45 -13.00 -3.83
CA GLU A 277 -11.65 -14.03 -4.87
C GLU A 277 -10.61 -13.89 -5.99
N GLY A 278 -10.34 -12.66 -6.43
CA GLY A 278 -9.29 -12.38 -7.41
C GLY A 278 -7.88 -12.78 -6.93
N ILE A 279 -7.55 -12.53 -5.65
CA ILE A 279 -6.26 -12.91 -5.06
C ILE A 279 -6.14 -14.44 -4.92
N GLU A 280 -7.22 -15.13 -4.53
CA GLU A 280 -7.23 -16.60 -4.41
C GLU A 280 -7.02 -17.26 -5.78
N GLU A 281 -7.71 -16.78 -6.81
CA GLU A 281 -7.52 -17.28 -8.19
C GLU A 281 -6.12 -16.97 -8.70
N ALA A 282 -5.59 -15.77 -8.44
CA ALA A 282 -4.22 -15.40 -8.81
C ALA A 282 -3.18 -16.31 -8.11
N ALA A 283 -3.37 -16.62 -6.83
CA ALA A 283 -2.49 -17.52 -6.09
C ALA A 283 -2.56 -18.96 -6.63
N TYR A 284 -3.77 -19.44 -6.95
CA TYR A 284 -3.99 -20.75 -7.56
C TYR A 284 -3.30 -20.85 -8.93
N MET A 285 -3.54 -19.87 -9.81
CA MET A 285 -2.94 -19.80 -11.14
C MET A 285 -1.43 -19.66 -11.10
N ASN A 286 -0.88 -18.87 -10.17
CA ASN A 286 0.56 -18.79 -9.96
C ASN A 286 1.17 -20.16 -9.58
N GLY A 287 0.45 -20.98 -8.80
CA GLY A 287 0.85 -22.34 -8.49
C GLY A 287 0.94 -23.23 -9.73
N ILE A 288 -0.10 -23.23 -10.56
CA ILE A 288 -0.19 -24.06 -11.78
C ILE A 288 0.81 -23.60 -12.84
N VAL A 289 0.77 -22.32 -13.20
CA VAL A 289 1.62 -21.73 -14.23
C VAL A 289 3.08 -21.77 -13.80
N GLY A 290 3.36 -21.49 -12.51
CA GLY A 290 4.71 -21.56 -11.96
C GLY A 290 5.32 -22.96 -12.02
N GLU A 291 4.54 -24.02 -11.75
CA GLU A 291 5.01 -25.41 -11.92
C GLU A 291 5.21 -25.77 -13.40
N ALA A 292 4.27 -25.42 -14.27
CA ALA A 292 4.38 -25.65 -15.70
C ALA A 292 5.62 -24.97 -16.30
N MET A 293 5.90 -23.72 -15.89
CA MET A 293 7.09 -22.97 -16.30
C MET A 293 8.37 -23.62 -15.77
N ARG A 294 8.41 -24.02 -14.49
CA ARG A 294 9.56 -24.74 -13.92
C ARG A 294 9.85 -26.04 -14.66
N PHE A 295 8.82 -26.79 -15.00
CA PHE A 295 8.96 -27.98 -15.83
C PHE A 295 9.52 -27.66 -17.21
N GLY A 296 8.96 -26.66 -17.90
CA GLY A 296 9.43 -26.19 -19.21
C GLY A 296 10.92 -25.83 -19.20
N LEU A 297 11.35 -25.04 -18.21
CA LEU A 297 12.76 -24.67 -18.02
C LEU A 297 13.65 -25.89 -17.74
N ALA A 298 13.17 -26.87 -16.98
CA ALA A 298 13.93 -28.08 -16.69
C ALA A 298 14.07 -29.00 -17.92
N VAL A 299 13.04 -29.07 -18.77
CA VAL A 299 13.09 -29.79 -20.06
C VAL A 299 14.05 -29.10 -21.02
N ASP A 300 14.01 -27.77 -21.11
CA ASP A 300 14.90 -27.00 -21.98
C ASP A 300 16.38 -27.20 -21.57
N LYS A 301 16.68 -27.11 -20.26
CA LYS A 301 18.01 -27.45 -19.72
C LYS A 301 18.44 -28.88 -20.06
N ARG A 302 17.53 -29.85 -20.04
CA ARG A 302 17.81 -31.24 -20.42
C ARG A 302 18.14 -31.37 -21.91
N LEU A 303 17.39 -30.67 -22.78
CA LEU A 303 17.64 -30.65 -24.22
C LEU A 303 19.00 -30.02 -24.53
N ALA A 304 19.31 -28.87 -23.93
CA ALA A 304 20.60 -28.22 -24.06
C ALA A 304 21.77 -29.12 -23.59
N ALA A 305 21.63 -29.78 -22.43
CA ALA A 305 22.65 -30.69 -21.91
C ALA A 305 22.86 -31.92 -22.81
N ARG A 306 21.80 -32.43 -23.45
CA ARG A 306 21.88 -33.52 -24.44
C ARG A 306 22.61 -33.08 -25.71
N LEU A 307 22.30 -31.90 -26.23
CA LEU A 307 22.94 -31.37 -27.44
C LEU A 307 24.45 -31.11 -27.22
N ALA A 308 24.82 -30.54 -26.07
CA ALA A 308 26.23 -30.30 -25.72
C ALA A 308 27.05 -31.61 -25.60
N TRP A 309 26.42 -32.72 -25.24
CA TRP A 309 27.08 -34.02 -25.09
C TRP A 309 27.18 -34.80 -26.42
N ASN A 310 26.25 -34.58 -27.35
CA ASN A 310 26.05 -35.42 -28.54
C ASN A 310 26.73 -34.88 -29.82
N SER A 311 27.77 -34.06 -29.72
CA SER A 311 28.47 -33.48 -30.88
C SER A 311 29.04 -34.51 -31.90
N SER A 312 29.06 -35.82 -31.58
CA SER A 312 29.61 -36.88 -32.44
C SER A 312 28.88 -38.25 -32.33
N LYS A 313 27.64 -38.28 -31.83
CA LYS A 313 26.92 -39.54 -31.51
C LYS A 313 25.49 -39.59 -32.09
N PRO A 314 24.90 -40.78 -32.29
CA PRO A 314 23.64 -40.96 -32.99
C PRO A 314 22.52 -40.05 -32.47
N ILE A 315 21.79 -39.46 -33.41
CA ILE A 315 20.67 -38.55 -33.13
C ILE A 315 19.45 -39.41 -32.80
N THR A 316 18.91 -39.24 -31.59
CA THR A 316 17.64 -39.84 -31.20
C THR A 316 16.52 -39.18 -32.00
N VAL A 317 15.78 -39.96 -32.79
CA VAL A 317 14.65 -39.43 -33.56
C VAL A 317 13.45 -39.31 -32.63
N GLN A 318 13.02 -38.08 -32.33
CA GLN A 318 11.77 -37.86 -31.59
C GLN A 318 10.60 -38.00 -32.56
N LEU A 319 9.75 -39.01 -32.32
CA LEU A 319 8.49 -39.14 -33.04
C LEU A 319 7.47 -38.20 -32.37
N GLU A 320 7.03 -37.15 -33.06
CA GLU A 320 5.98 -36.27 -32.55
C GLU A 320 4.62 -36.99 -32.56
N ALA A 321 4.28 -37.63 -31.46
CA ALA A 321 2.94 -38.16 -31.23
C ALA A 321 2.00 -37.04 -30.72
N ARG A 322 0.69 -37.20 -30.86
CA ARG A 322 -0.30 -36.25 -30.29
C ARG A 322 -0.10 -36.06 -28.78
N GLU A 323 0.37 -37.10 -28.09
CA GLU A 323 0.70 -37.10 -26.66
C GLU A 323 1.92 -36.23 -26.31
N SER A 324 2.83 -35.96 -27.27
CA SER A 324 4.00 -35.10 -27.04
C SER A 324 3.65 -33.60 -26.98
N ARG A 325 2.39 -33.25 -27.29
CA ARG A 325 1.86 -31.87 -27.17
C ARG A 325 1.13 -31.63 -25.84
N LEU A 326 1.04 -32.64 -24.98
CA LEU A 326 0.41 -32.53 -23.66
C LEU A 326 1.48 -32.44 -22.57
N LEU A 327 1.14 -31.77 -21.46
CA LEU A 327 1.99 -31.80 -20.27
C LEU A 327 1.98 -33.22 -19.67
N PRO A 328 3.15 -33.80 -19.37
CA PRO A 328 3.21 -35.13 -18.80
C PRO A 328 2.74 -35.13 -17.34
N LEU A 329 2.05 -36.21 -16.95
CA LEU A 329 1.64 -36.41 -15.58
C LEU A 329 2.87 -36.45 -14.65
N GLY A 330 2.80 -35.69 -13.56
CA GLY A 330 3.85 -35.62 -12.53
C GLY A 330 4.99 -34.64 -12.82
N LEU A 331 5.04 -34.02 -14.00
CA LEU A 331 5.96 -32.91 -14.34
C LEU A 331 7.43 -33.15 -13.95
N LYS A 332 7.90 -34.40 -14.08
CA LYS A 332 9.29 -34.77 -13.77
C LYS A 332 10.14 -34.76 -15.03
N SER A 333 11.22 -33.99 -15.01
CA SER A 333 12.28 -34.09 -16.02
C SER A 333 13.39 -35.01 -15.51
N ARG A 334 13.74 -36.04 -16.28
CA ARG A 334 14.93 -36.87 -15.99
C ARG A 334 16.17 -36.07 -16.37
N LEU A 335 16.82 -35.49 -15.37
CA LEU A 335 18.09 -34.78 -15.55
C LEU A 335 19.20 -35.75 -15.93
N MET A 336 20.17 -35.27 -16.71
CA MET A 336 21.37 -36.06 -16.99
C MET A 336 22.16 -36.32 -15.70
N PRO A 337 22.85 -37.47 -15.58
CA PRO A 337 23.70 -37.73 -14.42
C PRO A 337 24.73 -36.61 -14.23
N SER A 338 24.80 -36.03 -13.03
CA SER A 338 25.85 -35.08 -12.68
C SER A 338 27.26 -35.71 -12.81
N LYS A 339 28.28 -34.88 -13.06
CA LYS A 339 29.68 -35.30 -13.13
C LYS A 339 30.27 -35.66 -11.76
N GLU A 340 29.57 -35.36 -10.68
CA GLU A 340 30.04 -35.51 -9.31
C GLU A 340 29.15 -36.49 -8.54
N LYS A 341 29.73 -37.19 -7.58
CA LYS A 341 29.00 -38.02 -6.63
C LYS A 341 29.44 -37.69 -5.22
N VAL A 342 28.48 -37.77 -4.30
CA VAL A 342 28.72 -37.72 -2.87
C VAL A 342 28.96 -39.15 -2.40
N VAL A 343 30.13 -39.43 -1.85
CA VAL A 343 30.43 -40.73 -1.22
C VAL A 343 29.90 -40.78 0.22
N PRO A 344 29.75 -41.97 0.83
CA PRO A 344 29.24 -42.11 2.21
C PRO A 344 30.04 -41.30 3.26
N SER A 345 31.29 -40.95 2.95
CA SER A 345 32.13 -40.07 3.77
C SER A 345 31.74 -38.58 3.70
N GLY A 346 30.74 -38.21 2.89
CA GLY A 346 30.33 -36.83 2.64
C GLY A 346 31.19 -36.08 1.61
N GLU A 347 32.30 -36.67 1.15
CA GLU A 347 33.16 -36.06 0.14
C GLU A 347 32.51 -36.06 -1.25
N VAL A 348 32.80 -35.02 -2.04
CA VAL A 348 32.34 -34.89 -3.42
C VAL A 348 33.47 -35.31 -4.36
N ILE A 349 33.27 -36.39 -5.12
CA ILE A 349 34.26 -36.97 -6.03
C ILE A 349 33.72 -36.97 -7.45
N GLN A 350 34.59 -36.82 -8.45
CA GLN A 350 34.20 -36.98 -9.86
C GLN A 350 33.74 -38.42 -10.15
N ARG A 351 32.63 -38.56 -10.88
CA ARG A 351 32.12 -39.85 -11.34
C ARG A 351 32.99 -40.44 -12.44
N SER A 352 33.21 -41.74 -12.36
CA SER A 352 33.87 -42.50 -13.43
C SER A 352 33.03 -42.50 -14.70
N THR A 353 33.67 -42.52 -15.86
CA THR A 353 33.00 -42.67 -17.17
C THR A 353 32.15 -43.92 -17.25
N ARG A 354 32.58 -45.03 -16.63
CA ARG A 354 31.82 -46.29 -16.55
C ARG A 354 30.53 -46.12 -15.75
N GLU A 355 30.59 -45.46 -14.62
CA GLU A 355 29.45 -45.21 -13.73
C GLU A 355 28.44 -44.26 -14.38
N THR A 356 28.94 -43.18 -15.01
CA THR A 356 28.12 -42.26 -15.81
C THR A 356 27.43 -42.99 -16.96
N GLY A 357 28.13 -43.87 -17.68
CA GLY A 357 27.55 -44.70 -18.74
C GLY A 357 26.48 -45.66 -18.23
N HIS A 358 26.68 -46.25 -17.05
CA HIS A 358 25.67 -47.11 -16.41
C HIS A 358 24.38 -46.33 -16.08
N LEU A 359 24.49 -45.16 -15.46
CA LEU A 359 23.33 -44.31 -15.14
C LEU A 359 22.61 -43.80 -16.39
N ILE A 360 23.33 -43.57 -17.49
CA ILE A 360 22.74 -43.22 -18.78
C ILE A 360 21.95 -44.41 -19.33
N SER A 361 22.51 -45.62 -19.28
CA SER A 361 21.84 -46.83 -19.79
C SER A 361 20.52 -47.12 -19.07
N GLN A 362 20.44 -46.85 -17.75
CA GLN A 362 19.20 -46.95 -16.97
C GLN A 362 18.14 -45.91 -17.35
N ASN A 363 18.54 -44.81 -17.99
CA ASN A 363 17.65 -43.72 -18.40
C ASN A 363 17.08 -43.90 -19.81
N VAL A 364 17.45 -44.96 -20.53
CA VAL A 364 16.90 -45.31 -21.84
C VAL A 364 15.52 -45.96 -21.66
N GLU A 365 14.59 -45.68 -22.56
CA GLU A 365 13.25 -46.25 -22.55
C GLU A 365 13.25 -47.69 -23.08
N GLY A 366 12.15 -48.43 -22.91
CA GLY A 366 12.06 -49.82 -23.36
C GLY A 366 12.24 -50.02 -24.87
N TYR A 367 12.04 -48.95 -25.66
CA TYR A 367 12.29 -48.92 -27.10
C TYR A 367 12.79 -47.53 -27.53
N SER A 368 13.83 -47.47 -28.36
CA SER A 368 14.37 -46.22 -28.90
C SER A 368 14.95 -46.40 -30.30
N LEU A 369 14.77 -45.41 -31.18
CA LEU A 369 15.37 -45.37 -32.51
C LEU A 369 16.58 -44.44 -32.52
N GLU A 370 17.77 -45.01 -32.72
CA GLU A 370 19.04 -44.29 -32.78
C GLU A 370 19.57 -44.27 -34.23
N LYS A 371 19.64 -43.08 -34.84
CA LYS A 371 20.21 -42.94 -36.19
C LYS A 371 21.70 -42.66 -36.08
N ILE A 372 22.52 -43.59 -36.55
CA ILE A 372 23.97 -43.42 -36.69
C ILE A 372 24.25 -42.73 -38.03
N THR A 373 24.88 -41.56 -38.00
CA THR A 373 25.45 -40.91 -39.19
C THR A 373 26.91 -41.33 -39.31
N VAL A 374 27.26 -41.95 -40.43
CA VAL A 374 28.63 -42.39 -40.78
C VAL A 374 29.37 -41.29 -41.51
#